data_AF-A0A3C0NHN7-F1
#
_entry.id   AF-A0A3C0NHN7-F1
#
_cell.length_a   1.000
_cell.length_b   1.000
_cell.length_c   1.000
_cell.angle_alpha   90.00
_cell.angle_beta   90.00
_cell.angle_gamma   90.00
#
_symmetry.space_group_name_H-M   'P 1'
#
loop_
_entity.id
_entity.type
_entity.pdbx_description
1 polymer ?
#
loop_
_entity_poly.entity_id
_entity_poly.type
_entity_poly.pdbx_seq_one_letter_code
_entity_poly.pdbx_strand_id
1 'polypeptide(L)'
;MYLSQILPALAQNFYSEPFQFDRLPPSLETYYQSHWQRMAQSADLTAPSPTLDSPLLAGEAQEEKSKALAVLNILVQQEQPISTDAIAQIINEDEYEVEEILDTWIEFLQQQRIGGEIRYRLYHSSFRDWLERQLSILKPTNHPQEH
;
A
#
# COMPACT_ATOMS: atom_id res chain seq x y z
N MET A 1 -19.72 10.44 9.35
CA MET A 1 -21.10 9.93 9.54
C MET A 1 -21.43 8.84 8.51
N TYR A 2 -20.62 7.77 8.42
CA TYR A 2 -20.88 6.58 7.60
C TYR A 2 -20.56 5.27 8.35
N LEU A 3 -19.64 5.30 9.33
CA LEU A 3 -19.32 4.14 10.17
C LEU A 3 -20.46 3.76 11.14
N SER A 4 -21.21 4.73 11.68
CA SER A 4 -22.30 4.45 12.64
C SER A 4 -23.55 3.82 12.02
N GLN A 5 -23.69 3.85 10.70
CA GLN A 5 -24.88 3.30 10.03
C GLN A 5 -24.69 1.84 9.57
N ILE A 6 -23.45 1.33 9.58
CA ILE A 6 -23.12 -0.04 9.13
C ILE A 6 -22.99 -0.99 10.32
N LEU A 7 -22.68 -0.47 11.51
CA LEU A 7 -22.55 -1.25 12.75
C LEU A 7 -23.82 -2.04 13.17
N PRO A 8 -25.05 -1.51 13.08
CA PRO A 8 -26.22 -2.33 13.42
C PRO A 8 -26.52 -3.43 12.37
N ALA A 9 -26.00 -3.31 11.14
CA ALA A 9 -26.17 -4.32 10.09
C ALA A 9 -25.20 -5.50 10.22
N LEU A 10 -24.02 -5.29 10.84
CA LEU A 10 -23.02 -6.33 11.08
C LEU A 10 -23.38 -7.27 12.24
N ALA A 11 -24.19 -6.80 13.21
CA ALA A 11 -24.61 -7.59 14.36
C ALA A 11 -25.60 -8.72 14.01
N GLN A 12 -26.15 -8.73 12.79
CA GLN A 12 -27.19 -9.66 12.34
C GLN A 12 -26.70 -10.59 11.22
N ASN A 13 -25.46 -11.08 11.25
CA ASN A 13 -24.98 -12.21 10.43
C ASN A 13 -25.35 -12.20 8.92
N PHE A 14 -25.52 -11.02 8.31
CA PHE A 14 -26.06 -10.84 6.95
C PHE A 14 -25.04 -11.02 5.83
N TYR A 15 -23.78 -11.32 6.13
CA TYR A 15 -22.75 -11.56 5.11
C TYR A 15 -22.20 -12.97 5.25
N SER A 16 -22.86 -13.92 4.57
CA SER A 16 -22.40 -15.29 4.40
C SER A 16 -21.71 -15.53 3.05
N GLU A 17 -21.42 -14.48 2.28
CA GLU A 17 -20.77 -14.59 0.97
C GLU A 17 -19.53 -13.69 0.90
N PRO A 18 -18.45 -14.12 0.22
CA PRO A 18 -17.27 -13.29 0.04
C PRO A 18 -17.67 -12.03 -0.74
N PHE A 19 -17.53 -10.87 -0.10
CA PHE A 19 -17.83 -9.56 -0.68
C PHE A 19 -17.18 -9.43 -2.08
N GLN A 20 -17.98 -9.48 -3.14
CA GLN A 20 -17.51 -9.24 -4.49
C GLN A 20 -17.32 -7.72 -4.68
N PHE A 21 -16.05 -7.29 -4.63
CA PHE A 21 -15.56 -5.91 -4.75
C PHE A 21 -15.64 -5.35 -6.20
N ASP A 22 -16.68 -5.66 -6.98
CA ASP A 22 -16.67 -5.24 -8.39
C ASP A 22 -16.92 -3.72 -8.56
N ARG A 23 -17.64 -3.07 -7.64
CA ARG A 23 -17.76 -1.60 -7.60
C ARG A 23 -17.78 -1.07 -6.17
N LEU A 24 -16.66 -0.47 -5.78
CA LEU A 24 -16.63 0.40 -4.60
C LEU A 24 -17.57 1.59 -4.86
N PRO A 25 -18.46 1.94 -3.92
CA PRO A 25 -19.24 3.16 -4.07
C PRO A 25 -18.27 4.35 -4.16
N PRO A 26 -18.61 5.42 -4.92
CA PRO A 26 -17.70 6.54 -5.18
C PRO A 26 -17.13 7.17 -3.90
N SER A 27 -17.90 7.15 -2.81
CA SER A 27 -17.47 7.62 -1.50
C SER A 27 -16.31 6.80 -0.89
N LEU A 28 -16.20 5.51 -1.22
CA LEU A 28 -15.12 4.62 -0.77
C LEU A 28 -13.88 4.75 -1.66
N GLU A 29 -14.04 4.97 -2.96
CA GLU A 29 -12.92 5.22 -3.87
C GLU A 29 -12.19 6.51 -3.49
N THR A 30 -12.92 7.61 -3.25
CA THR A 30 -12.33 8.86 -2.76
C THR A 30 -11.65 8.70 -1.39
N TYR A 31 -12.19 7.83 -0.54
CA TYR A 31 -11.60 7.51 0.76
C TYR A 31 -10.25 6.79 0.59
N TYR A 32 -10.16 5.76 -0.26
CA TYR A 32 -8.90 5.08 -0.53
C TYR A 32 -7.89 5.98 -1.23
N GLN A 33 -8.33 6.79 -2.20
CA GLN A 33 -7.47 7.76 -2.86
C GLN A 33 -6.87 8.76 -1.84
N SER A 34 -7.66 9.24 -0.89
CA SER A 34 -7.18 10.13 0.17
C SER A 34 -6.17 9.44 1.10
N HIS A 35 -6.38 8.17 1.43
CA HIS A 35 -5.43 7.39 2.23
C HIS A 35 -4.13 7.15 1.48
N TRP A 36 -4.21 6.72 0.22
CA TRP A 36 -3.06 6.57 -0.65
C TRP A 36 -2.28 7.87 -0.79
N GLN A 37 -2.96 8.99 -1.03
CA GLN A 37 -2.29 10.27 -1.18
C GLN A 37 -1.55 10.68 0.10
N ARG A 38 -2.11 10.41 1.29
CA ARG A 38 -1.41 10.63 2.56
C ARG A 38 -0.20 9.70 2.74
N MET A 39 -0.36 8.42 2.44
CA MET A 39 0.71 7.42 2.49
C MET A 39 1.85 7.75 1.52
N ALA A 40 1.50 8.25 0.33
CA ALA A 40 2.44 8.66 -0.69
C ALA A 40 3.08 10.02 -0.37
N GLN A 41 2.40 10.91 0.36
CA GLN A 41 3.01 12.14 0.89
C GLN A 41 3.95 11.86 2.06
N SER A 42 3.62 10.90 2.93
CA SER A 42 4.45 10.58 4.10
C SER A 42 5.76 9.90 3.72
N ALA A 43 5.76 9.08 2.67
CA ALA A 43 6.98 8.48 2.10
C ALA A 43 7.60 9.32 0.96
N ASP A 44 7.27 10.61 0.89
CA ASP A 44 7.75 11.57 -0.12
C ASP A 44 7.55 11.16 -1.60
N LEU A 45 6.76 10.12 -1.87
CA LEU A 45 6.44 9.60 -3.22
C LEU A 45 5.77 10.65 -4.12
N THR A 46 5.11 11.65 -3.54
CA THR A 46 4.39 12.71 -4.26
C THR A 46 5.12 14.05 -4.35
N ALA A 47 6.31 14.17 -3.75
CA ALA A 47 7.06 15.41 -3.86
C ALA A 47 7.37 15.73 -5.34
N PRO A 48 7.30 17.01 -5.76
CA PRO A 48 7.69 17.39 -7.10
C PRO A 48 9.17 17.03 -7.26
N SER A 49 9.51 16.33 -8.36
CA SER A 49 10.91 16.07 -8.72
C SER A 49 11.72 17.35 -8.54
N PRO A 50 12.89 17.31 -7.88
CA PRO A 50 13.69 18.49 -7.68
C PRO A 50 13.90 19.14 -9.04
N THR A 51 13.54 20.41 -9.13
CA THR A 51 13.68 21.20 -10.36
C THR A 51 15.12 21.07 -10.85
N LEU A 52 15.30 21.05 -12.18
CA LEU A 52 16.57 20.82 -12.88
C LEU A 52 17.77 21.62 -12.31
N ASP A 53 17.51 22.72 -11.60
CA ASP A 53 18.45 23.56 -10.85
C ASP A 53 19.15 22.89 -9.64
N SER A 54 18.76 21.70 -9.18
CA SER A 54 19.45 21.00 -8.08
C SER A 54 19.61 19.50 -8.34
N PRO A 55 20.45 19.12 -9.34
CA PRO A 55 20.57 17.74 -9.81
C PRO A 55 21.23 16.78 -8.82
N LEU A 56 21.96 17.29 -7.80
CA LEU A 56 22.63 16.43 -6.81
C LEU A 56 21.63 15.71 -5.89
N LEU A 57 20.49 16.36 -5.59
CA LEU A 57 19.43 15.83 -4.71
C LEU A 57 18.42 14.93 -5.46
N ALA A 58 18.45 14.94 -6.81
CA ALA A 58 17.50 14.22 -7.65
C ALA A 58 17.72 12.70 -7.66
N GLY A 59 18.97 12.26 -7.50
CA GLY A 59 19.29 10.83 -7.43
C GLY A 59 18.80 10.19 -6.14
N GLU A 60 19.05 10.84 -5.00
CA GLU A 60 18.76 10.33 -3.66
C GLU A 60 17.26 10.18 -3.43
N ALA A 61 16.47 11.23 -3.71
CA ALA A 61 15.01 11.20 -3.54
C ALA A 61 14.32 10.16 -4.46
N GLN A 62 14.88 9.91 -5.64
CA GLN A 62 14.32 8.92 -6.56
C GLN A 62 14.62 7.49 -6.13
N GLU A 63 15.76 7.27 -5.47
CA GLU A 63 16.14 5.98 -4.89
C GLU A 63 15.22 5.63 -3.71
N GLU A 64 14.99 6.57 -2.78
CA GLU A 64 14.03 6.41 -1.67
C GLU A 64 12.62 6.10 -2.18
N LYS A 65 12.16 6.84 -3.19
CA LYS A 65 10.87 6.58 -3.84
C LYS A 65 10.78 5.19 -4.46
N SER A 66 11.86 4.72 -5.08
CA SER A 66 11.91 3.39 -5.70
C SER A 66 11.83 2.29 -4.65
N LYS A 67 12.53 2.44 -3.53
CA LYS A 67 12.50 1.53 -2.38
C LYS A 67 11.10 1.44 -1.78
N ALA A 68 10.49 2.57 -1.48
CA ALA A 68 9.12 2.61 -0.95
C ALA A 68 8.11 1.98 -1.91
N LEU A 69 8.19 2.24 -3.21
CA LEU A 69 7.33 1.56 -4.19
C LEU A 69 7.57 0.05 -4.25
N ALA A 70 8.82 -0.41 -4.07
CA ALA A 70 9.14 -1.82 -4.02
C ALA A 70 8.54 -2.49 -2.77
N VAL A 71 8.71 -1.90 -1.58
CA VAL A 71 8.09 -2.34 -0.32
C VAL A 71 6.57 -2.41 -0.47
N LEU A 72 5.94 -1.36 -1.00
CA LEU A 72 4.51 -1.31 -1.25
C LEU A 72 4.07 -2.44 -2.20
N ASN A 73 4.80 -2.66 -3.29
CA ASN A 73 4.48 -3.70 -4.25
C ASN A 73 4.54 -5.10 -3.62
N ILE A 74 5.45 -5.34 -2.67
CA ILE A 74 5.47 -6.59 -1.90
C ILE A 74 4.26 -6.68 -0.96
N LEU A 75 3.95 -5.62 -0.22
CA LEU A 75 2.79 -5.58 0.68
C LEU A 75 1.45 -5.75 -0.07
N VAL A 76 1.39 -5.30 -1.32
CA VAL A 76 0.22 -5.43 -2.18
C VAL A 76 0.09 -6.83 -2.77
N GLN A 77 1.20 -7.42 -3.23
CA GLN A 77 1.19 -8.78 -3.78
C GLN A 77 1.04 -9.86 -2.69
N GLN A 78 1.51 -9.59 -1.47
CA GLN A 78 1.46 -10.55 -0.37
C GLN A 78 0.12 -10.46 0.38
N GLU A 79 -0.61 -11.57 0.40
CA GLU A 79 -1.84 -11.68 1.19
C GLU A 79 -1.59 -11.93 2.67
N GLN A 80 -0.43 -12.51 2.97
CA GLN A 80 -0.02 -12.90 4.30
C GLN A 80 0.82 -11.80 4.95
N PRO A 81 0.77 -11.67 6.28
CA PRO A 81 1.63 -10.75 6.99
C PRO A 81 3.10 -11.16 6.78
N ILE A 82 3.91 -10.20 6.37
CA ILE A 82 5.32 -10.36 5.99
C ILE A 82 6.22 -9.55 6.94
N SER A 83 7.38 -10.10 7.26
CA SER A 83 8.35 -9.49 8.17
C SER A 83 9.24 -8.48 7.44
N THR A 84 9.77 -7.49 8.15
CA THR A 84 10.70 -6.49 7.58
C THR A 84 11.89 -7.15 6.87
N ASP A 85 12.54 -8.11 7.54
CA ASP A 85 13.63 -8.94 6.99
C ASP A 85 13.24 -9.58 5.64
N ALA A 86 12.06 -10.20 5.58
CA ALA A 86 11.61 -10.87 4.37
C ALA A 86 11.39 -9.87 3.23
N ILE A 87 10.86 -8.68 3.50
CA ILE A 87 10.73 -7.63 2.47
C ILE A 87 12.11 -7.19 2.00
N ALA A 88 13.02 -6.85 2.92
CA ALA A 88 14.38 -6.43 2.64
C ALA A 88 15.13 -7.44 1.76
N GLN A 89 15.02 -8.73 2.07
CA GLN A 89 15.59 -9.80 1.25
C GLN A 89 14.97 -9.87 -0.17
N ILE A 90 13.66 -9.63 -0.31
CA ILE A 90 12.99 -9.68 -1.61
C ILE A 90 13.40 -8.52 -2.52
N ILE A 91 13.49 -7.31 -1.97
CA ILE A 91 13.85 -6.12 -2.75
C ILE A 91 15.37 -5.89 -2.81
N ASN A 92 16.14 -6.73 -2.11
CA ASN A 92 17.59 -6.63 -1.94
C ASN A 92 18.06 -5.30 -1.35
N GLU A 93 17.28 -4.78 -0.40
CA GLU A 93 17.54 -3.53 0.30
C GLU A 93 17.89 -3.79 1.77
N ASP A 94 18.33 -2.74 2.46
CA ASP A 94 18.67 -2.83 3.88
C ASP A 94 17.42 -2.91 4.77
N GLU A 95 17.48 -3.71 5.83
CA GLU A 95 16.37 -3.88 6.78
C GLU A 95 15.98 -2.54 7.42
N TYR A 96 16.94 -1.68 7.74
CA TYR A 96 16.68 -0.38 8.36
C TYR A 96 15.90 0.55 7.41
N GLU A 97 16.22 0.53 6.12
CA GLU A 97 15.52 1.35 5.13
C GLU A 97 14.08 0.88 4.93
N VAL A 98 13.87 -0.44 4.90
CA VAL A 98 12.52 -1.01 4.86
C VAL A 98 11.75 -0.69 6.14
N GLU A 99 12.38 -0.81 7.30
CA GLU A 99 11.75 -0.51 8.59
C GLU A 99 11.30 0.95 8.66
N GLU A 100 12.12 1.89 8.20
CA GLU A 100 11.78 3.32 8.18
C GLU A 100 10.53 3.60 7.32
N ILE A 101 10.45 2.96 6.15
CA ILE A 101 9.27 3.05 5.27
C ILE A 101 8.03 2.45 5.96
N LEU A 102 8.19 1.31 6.62
CA LEU A 102 7.09 0.64 7.33
C LEU A 102 6.62 1.44 8.56
N ASP A 103 7.53 2.08 9.30
CA ASP A 103 7.20 2.93 10.44
C ASP A 103 6.44 4.18 9.98
N THR A 104 6.87 4.78 8.87
CA THR A 104 6.15 5.87 8.21
C THR A 104 4.73 5.47 7.79
N TRP A 105 4.54 4.20 7.43
CA TRP A 105 3.25 3.65 7.01
C TRP A 105 2.51 2.91 8.10
N ILE A 106 2.98 2.98 9.35
CA ILE A 106 2.44 2.17 10.44
C ILE A 106 0.97 2.45 10.74
N GLU A 107 0.49 3.66 10.43
CA GLU A 107 -0.90 4.08 10.54
C GLU A 107 -1.82 3.37 9.52
N PHE A 108 -1.26 2.84 8.43
CA PHE A 108 -1.96 2.15 7.35
C PHE A 108 -1.70 0.63 7.38
N LEU A 109 -0.73 0.19 8.18
CA LEU A 109 -0.30 -1.19 8.32
C LEU A 109 -0.85 -1.81 9.61
N GLN A 110 -1.21 -3.07 9.53
CA GLN A 110 -1.54 -3.89 10.68
C GLN A 110 -0.33 -4.72 11.08
N GLN A 111 0.20 -4.44 12.28
CA GLN A 111 1.26 -5.23 12.89
C GLN A 111 0.68 -6.49 13.53
N GLN A 112 1.23 -7.65 13.22
CA GLN A 112 0.92 -8.92 13.85
C GLN A 112 2.20 -9.54 14.40
N ARG A 113 2.21 -9.81 15.71
CA ARG A 113 3.31 -10.53 16.35
C ARG A 113 3.07 -12.03 16.24
N ILE A 114 3.83 -12.72 15.40
CA ILE A 114 3.70 -14.17 15.16
C ILE A 114 5.05 -14.81 15.40
N GLY A 115 5.13 -15.77 16.32
CA GLY A 115 6.36 -16.54 16.57
C GLY A 115 7.55 -15.74 17.12
N GLY A 116 7.31 -14.54 17.67
CA GLY A 116 8.37 -13.65 18.18
C GLY A 116 8.76 -12.53 17.22
N GLU A 117 8.29 -12.59 15.97
CA GLU A 117 8.62 -11.63 14.91
C GLU A 117 7.44 -10.69 14.64
N ILE A 118 7.74 -9.44 14.27
CA ILE A 118 6.73 -8.46 13.86
C ILE A 118 6.51 -8.62 12.36
N ARG A 119 5.26 -8.84 11.99
CA ARG A 119 4.85 -8.95 10.60
C ARG A 119 3.86 -7.86 10.25
N TYR A 120 4.00 -7.30 9.08
CA TYR A 120 3.22 -6.20 8.56
C TYR A 120 2.30 -6.70 7.46
N ARG A 121 1.08 -6.17 7.45
CA ARG A 121 0.14 -6.35 6.34
C ARG A 121 -0.71 -5.10 6.18
N LEU A 122 -1.31 -4.91 5.01
CA LEU A 122 -2.30 -3.87 4.85
C LEU A 122 -3.53 -4.14 5.72
N TYR A 123 -4.08 -3.08 6.32
CA TYR A 123 -5.25 -3.15 7.20
C TYR A 123 -6.52 -3.68 6.50
N HIS A 124 -6.62 -3.48 5.17
CA HIS A 124 -7.78 -3.90 4.39
C HIS A 124 -7.40 -4.63 3.08
N SER A 125 -7.97 -5.82 2.87
CA SER A 125 -7.85 -6.58 1.62
C SER A 125 -8.37 -5.81 0.40
N SER A 126 -9.42 -5.00 0.59
CA SER A 126 -10.01 -4.16 -0.45
C SER A 126 -9.12 -2.99 -0.85
N PHE A 127 -8.42 -2.41 0.12
CA PHE A 127 -7.44 -1.35 -0.13
C PHE A 127 -6.23 -1.92 -0.88
N ARG A 128 -5.81 -3.15 -0.54
CA ARG A 128 -4.80 -3.90 -1.29
C ARG A 128 -5.20 -4.11 -2.75
N ASP A 129 -6.39 -4.66 -3.01
CA ASP A 129 -6.91 -4.88 -4.37
C ASP A 129 -6.98 -3.56 -5.16
N TRP A 130 -7.45 -2.49 -4.52
CA TRP A 130 -7.48 -1.17 -5.12
C TRP A 130 -6.07 -0.64 -5.44
N LEU A 131 -5.10 -0.78 -4.53
CA LEU A 131 -3.70 -0.40 -4.75
C LEU A 131 -3.04 -1.20 -5.88
N GLU A 132 -3.30 -2.50 -5.94
CA GLU A 132 -2.83 -3.37 -7.02
C GLU A 132 -3.27 -2.86 -8.39
N ARG A 133 -4.56 -2.50 -8.52
CA ARG A 133 -5.09 -1.88 -9.74
C ARG A 133 -4.42 -0.54 -10.03
N GLN A 134 -4.22 0.32 -9.02
CA GLN A 134 -3.56 1.62 -9.22
C GLN A 134 -2.10 1.45 -9.67
N LEU A 135 -1.34 0.55 -9.05
CA LEU A 135 0.03 0.23 -9.44
C LEU A 135 0.08 -0.38 -10.85
N SER A 136 -0.93 -1.16 -11.22
CA SER A 136 -1.06 -1.73 -12.57
C SER A 136 -1.40 -0.68 -13.63
N ILE A 137 -2.07 0.41 -13.26
CA ILE A 137 -2.32 1.57 -14.13
C ILE A 137 -1.04 2.42 -14.26
N LEU A 138 -0.27 2.55 -13.18
CA LEU A 138 0.97 3.33 -13.13
C LEU A 138 2.16 2.62 -13.79
N LYS A 139 2.21 1.29 -13.76
CA LYS A 139 3.12 0.49 -14.60
C LYS A 139 2.48 0.40 -15.98
N PRO A 140 2.99 1.05 -17.05
CA PRO A 140 2.54 0.76 -18.40
C PRO A 140 3.00 -0.66 -18.77
N THR A 141 2.33 -1.68 -18.23
CA THR A 141 2.50 -3.05 -18.66
C THR A 141 1.68 -3.17 -19.93
N ASN A 142 2.39 -2.94 -21.04
CA ASN A 142 2.18 -3.57 -22.33
C ASN A 142 1.43 -4.91 -22.18
N HIS A 143 0.10 -4.88 -22.21
CA HIS A 143 -0.72 -6.08 -22.30
C HIS A 143 -0.73 -6.43 -23.80
N PRO A 144 -0.08 -7.52 -24.24
CA PRO A 144 -0.36 -8.04 -25.56
C PRO A 144 -1.84 -8.43 -25.57
N GLN A 145 -2.53 -7.83 -26.53
CA GLN A 145 -3.91 -8.11 -26.91
C GLN A 145 -4.03 -9.62 -27.18
N GLU A 146 -4.65 -10.37 -26.27
CA GLU A 146 -5.02 -11.76 -26.51
C GLU A 146 -6.39 -11.78 -27.21
N HIS A 147 -6.44 -12.60 -28.25
CA HIS A 147 -7.23 -12.56 -29.47
C HIS A 147 -8.68 -13.08 -29.34
#